data_AF-M9LH71-F1
#
_entry.id   AF-M9LH71-F1
#
_cell.length_a   1.000
_cell.length_b   1.000
_cell.length_c   1.000
_cell.angle_alpha   90.00
_cell.angle_beta   90.00
_cell.angle_gamma   90.00
#
_symmetry.space_group_name_H-M   'P 1'
#
loop_
_entity.id
_entity.type
_entity.pdbx_description
1 polymer ?
#
loop_
_entity_poly.entity_id
_entity_poly.type
_entity_poly.pdbx_seq_one_letter_code
_entity_poly.pdbx_strand_id
1 'polypeptide(L)'
;MVIILYYVQSVYIARNVISDALSSAIDSAIIYGTIASDVGRGEVRLDRDKVKQGITAMLKANLRLDDSLSSETFRRGKLAVQVTHNSDGVPRVEAEFSAEIDIGIMRLFGQDEYTIRVPRKTPYLTEYK
;
A
#
# COMPACT_ATOMS: atom_id res chain seq x y z
N MET A 1 27.07 -9.31 16.24
CA MET A 1 26.62 -7.91 16.15
C MET A 1 26.33 -7.46 14.70
N VAL A 2 27.17 -7.80 13.72
CA VAL A 2 26.98 -7.44 12.29
C VAL A 2 25.68 -8.01 11.68
N ILE A 3 25.33 -9.27 11.98
CA ILE A 3 24.13 -9.94 11.44
C ILE A 3 22.83 -9.25 11.86
N ILE A 4 22.76 -8.74 13.10
CA ILE A 4 21.57 -8.05 13.63
C ILE A 4 21.37 -6.71 12.90
N LEU A 5 22.46 -6.01 12.57
CA LEU A 5 22.40 -4.75 11.80
C LEU A 5 21.87 -4.98 10.37
N TYR A 6 22.34 -6.02 9.68
CA TYR A 6 21.82 -6.40 8.36
C TYR A 6 20.32 -6.75 8.40
N TYR A 7 19.89 -7.46 9.43
CA TYR A 7 18.48 -7.81 9.63
C TYR A 7 17.58 -6.57 9.76
N VAL A 8 17.92 -5.66 10.69
CA VAL A 8 17.16 -4.43 10.92
C VAL A 8 17.10 -3.60 9.63
N GLN A 9 18.19 -3.57 8.87
CA GLN A 9 18.26 -2.86 7.61
C GLN A 9 17.36 -3.47 6.53
N SER A 10 17.34 -4.80 6.37
CA SER A 10 16.48 -5.48 5.40
C SER A 10 15.00 -5.29 5.69
N VAL A 11 14.58 -5.43 6.95
CA VAL A 11 13.20 -5.17 7.39
C VAL A 11 12.82 -3.71 7.14
N TYR A 12 13.72 -2.77 7.45
CA TYR A 12 13.50 -1.35 7.24
C TYR A 12 13.35 -0.98 5.76
N ILE A 13 14.23 -1.51 4.90
CA ILE A 13 14.17 -1.31 3.44
C ILE A 13 12.85 -1.87 2.91
N ALA A 14 12.49 -3.09 3.27
CA ALA A 14 11.27 -3.71 2.78
C ALA A 14 10.01 -2.94 3.24
N ARG A 15 10.00 -2.45 4.49
CA ARG A 15 8.95 -1.55 4.98
C ARG A 15 8.85 -0.30 4.11
N ASN A 16 9.96 0.36 3.80
CA ASN A 16 9.94 1.57 2.97
C ASN A 16 9.47 1.28 1.54
N VAL A 17 9.91 0.18 0.93
CA VAL A 17 9.46 -0.23 -0.40
C VAL A 17 7.95 -0.46 -0.44
N ILE A 18 7.38 -1.16 0.54
CA ILE A 18 5.92 -1.32 0.67
C ILE A 18 5.25 0.05 0.85
N SER A 19 5.83 0.87 1.72
CA SER A 19 5.33 2.18 2.12
C SER A 19 5.24 3.16 0.94
N ASP A 20 6.22 3.13 0.04
CA ASP A 20 6.29 3.97 -1.16
C ASP A 20 5.39 3.40 -2.27
N ALA A 21 5.38 2.07 -2.43
CA ALA A 21 4.49 1.39 -3.37
C ALA A 21 3.01 1.65 -3.06
N LEU A 22 2.63 1.63 -1.77
CA LEU A 22 1.27 1.96 -1.33
C LEU A 22 0.94 3.44 -1.60
N SER A 23 1.84 4.37 -1.31
CA SER A 23 1.62 5.79 -1.59
C SER A 23 1.36 6.02 -3.09
N SER A 24 2.24 5.50 -3.95
CA SER A 24 2.10 5.60 -5.40
C SER A 24 0.81 4.93 -5.92
N ALA A 25 0.43 3.78 -5.33
CA ALA A 25 -0.80 3.08 -5.66
C ALA A 25 -2.05 3.89 -5.29
N ILE A 26 -2.05 4.53 -4.12
CA ILE A 26 -3.16 5.39 -3.68
C ILE A 26 -3.30 6.60 -4.61
N ASP A 27 -2.20 7.29 -4.93
CA ASP A 27 -2.23 8.47 -5.80
C ASP A 27 -2.77 8.14 -7.20
N SER A 28 -2.28 7.04 -7.78
CA SER A 28 -2.74 6.56 -9.08
C SER A 28 -4.21 6.16 -9.06
N ALA A 29 -4.65 5.50 -7.98
CA ALA A 29 -6.03 5.05 -7.84
C ALA A 29 -7.02 6.17 -7.57
N ILE A 30 -6.59 7.24 -6.90
CA ILE A 30 -7.36 8.47 -6.73
C ILE A 30 -7.66 9.07 -8.11
N ILE A 31 -6.63 9.22 -8.95
CA ILE A 31 -6.78 9.76 -10.31
C ILE A 31 -7.72 8.85 -11.13
N TYR A 32 -7.51 7.54 -11.07
CA TYR A 32 -8.30 6.56 -11.82
C TYR A 32 -9.77 6.46 -11.33
N GLY A 33 -9.98 6.58 -10.02
CA GLY A 33 -11.29 6.45 -9.38
C GLY A 33 -12.10 7.75 -9.34
N THR A 34 -11.50 8.88 -9.75
CA THR A 34 -12.20 10.17 -9.82
C THR A 34 -13.27 10.13 -10.90
N ILE A 35 -14.50 10.50 -10.54
CA ILE A 35 -15.61 10.60 -11.49
C ILE A 35 -15.52 11.96 -12.21
N ALA A 36 -15.05 11.95 -13.46
CA ALA A 36 -14.78 13.15 -14.25
C ALA A 36 -16.00 14.09 -14.43
N SER A 37 -17.23 13.55 -14.38
CA SER A 37 -18.46 14.35 -14.49
C SER A 37 -18.70 15.28 -13.31
N ASP A 38 -18.12 14.98 -12.15
CA ASP A 38 -18.36 15.73 -10.91
C ASP A 38 -17.30 16.83 -10.72
N VAL A 39 -16.11 16.66 -11.32
CA VAL A 39 -15.04 17.67 -11.35
C VAL A 39 -15.53 19.00 -11.93
N GLY A 40 -16.38 18.95 -12.97
CA GLY A 40 -17.00 20.15 -13.56
C GLY A 40 -18.03 20.85 -12.66
N ARG A 41 -18.47 20.20 -11.57
CA ARG A 41 -19.43 20.73 -10.59
C ARG A 41 -18.78 21.18 -9.28
N GLY A 42 -17.46 21.06 -9.16
CA GLY A 42 -16.73 21.32 -7.92
C GLY A 42 -16.93 20.24 -6.84
N GLU A 43 -17.55 19.11 -7.19
CA GLU A 43 -17.70 17.95 -6.30
C GLU A 43 -16.68 16.88 -6.68
N VAL A 44 -15.96 16.34 -5.71
CA VAL A 44 -15.03 15.24 -5.97
C VAL A 44 -15.55 13.96 -5.34
N ARG A 45 -16.12 13.09 -6.19
CA ARG A 45 -16.58 11.77 -5.79
C ARG A 45 -15.66 10.69 -6.34
N LEU A 46 -15.40 9.70 -5.49
CA LEU A 46 -14.60 8.52 -5.84
C LEU A 46 -15.49 7.31 -6.03
N ASP A 47 -15.29 6.63 -7.15
CA ASP A 47 -15.79 5.28 -7.35
C ASP A 47 -14.93 4.31 -6.52
N ARG A 48 -15.53 3.77 -5.46
CA ARG A 48 -14.84 2.91 -4.48
C ARG A 48 -14.26 1.66 -5.12
N ASP A 49 -14.96 1.08 -6.09
CA ASP A 49 -14.54 -0.16 -6.74
C ASP A 49 -13.35 0.11 -7.66
N LYS A 50 -13.39 1.23 -8.42
CA LYS A 50 -12.26 1.66 -9.24
C LYS A 50 -11.04 2.01 -8.40
N VAL A 51 -11.20 2.70 -7.27
CA VAL A 51 -10.09 3.00 -6.36
C VAL A 51 -9.48 1.69 -5.85
N LYS A 52 -10.29 0.75 -5.36
CA LYS A 52 -9.80 -0.54 -4.86
C LYS A 52 -9.06 -1.34 -5.94
N GLN A 53 -9.61 -1.38 -7.16
CA GLN A 53 -8.96 -2.04 -8.30
C GLN A 53 -7.64 -1.36 -8.67
N GLY A 54 -7.62 -0.03 -8.73
CA GLY A 54 -6.41 0.75 -9.02
C GLY A 54 -5.30 0.53 -8.00
N ILE A 55 -5.62 0.58 -6.70
CA ILE A 55 -4.63 0.31 -5.64
C ILE A 55 -4.10 -1.10 -5.75
N THR A 56 -4.98 -2.08 -5.93
CA THR A 56 -4.59 -3.50 -6.01
C THR A 56 -3.68 -3.73 -7.21
N ALA A 57 -4.06 -3.24 -8.40
CA ALA A 57 -3.28 -3.40 -9.62
C ALA A 57 -1.90 -2.73 -9.52
N MET A 58 -1.85 -1.49 -9.03
CA MET A 58 -0.60 -0.74 -8.93
C MET A 58 0.32 -1.31 -7.85
N LEU A 59 -0.23 -1.73 -6.71
CA LEU A 59 0.56 -2.38 -5.66
C LEU A 59 1.16 -3.70 -6.15
N LYS A 60 0.37 -4.51 -6.89
CA LYS A 60 0.87 -5.72 -7.52
C LYS A 60 2.00 -5.43 -8.51
N ALA A 61 1.85 -4.40 -9.35
CA ALA A 61 2.89 -4.02 -10.30
C ALA A 61 4.18 -3.55 -9.58
N ASN A 62 4.04 -2.67 -8.58
CA ASN A 62 5.18 -2.08 -7.86
C ASN A 62 5.96 -3.12 -7.03
N LEU A 63 5.27 -4.07 -6.40
CA LEU A 63 5.88 -5.11 -5.57
C LEU A 63 6.05 -6.45 -6.28
N ARG A 64 5.74 -6.51 -7.59
CA ARG A 64 5.75 -7.73 -8.43
C ARG A 64 4.98 -8.89 -7.79
N LEU A 65 3.80 -8.60 -7.26
CA LEU A 65 2.95 -9.59 -6.61
C LEU A 65 2.08 -10.33 -7.63
N ASP A 66 1.84 -11.59 -7.36
CA ASP A 66 0.87 -12.43 -8.06
C ASP A 66 -0.58 -12.12 -7.63
N ASP A 67 -1.54 -12.89 -8.16
CA ASP A 67 -2.96 -12.76 -7.84
C ASP A 67 -3.28 -13.08 -6.37
N SER A 68 -2.40 -13.77 -5.66
CA SER A 68 -2.51 -14.06 -4.22
C SER A 68 -1.86 -12.97 -3.35
N LEU A 69 -1.43 -11.85 -3.95
CA LEU A 69 -0.68 -10.78 -3.31
C LEU A 69 0.65 -11.24 -2.71
N SER A 70 1.27 -12.24 -3.33
CA SER A 70 2.56 -12.80 -2.90
C SER A 70 3.62 -12.66 -3.99
N SER A 71 4.89 -12.69 -3.59
CA SER A 71 6.07 -12.75 -4.44
C SER A 71 7.17 -13.52 -3.73
N GLU A 72 8.35 -13.63 -4.35
CA GLU A 72 9.52 -14.26 -3.73
C GLU A 72 9.90 -13.59 -2.40
N THR A 73 9.77 -12.26 -2.31
CA THR A 73 10.13 -11.47 -1.14
C THR A 73 8.98 -11.31 -0.15
N PHE A 74 7.74 -11.20 -0.63
CA PHE A 74 6.56 -10.91 0.19
C PHE A 74 5.58 -12.09 0.15
N ARG A 75 5.33 -12.74 1.28
CA ARG A 75 4.48 -13.93 1.37
C ARG A 75 3.21 -13.63 2.14
N ARG A 76 2.13 -14.37 1.80
CA ARG A 76 0.82 -14.26 2.45
C ARG A 76 0.30 -12.82 2.53
N GLY A 77 0.51 -12.05 1.45
CA GLY A 77 0.13 -10.66 1.42
C GLY A 77 -1.38 -10.46 1.61
N LYS A 78 -1.75 -9.42 2.34
CA LYS A 78 -3.13 -8.99 2.54
C LYS A 78 -3.21 -7.49 2.35
N LEU A 79 -4.12 -7.06 1.48
CA LEU A 79 -4.42 -5.66 1.22
C LEU A 79 -5.83 -5.34 1.71
N ALA A 80 -5.92 -4.39 2.65
CA ALA A 80 -7.18 -3.77 3.03
C ALA A 80 -7.23 -2.36 2.44
N VAL A 81 -8.31 -2.03 1.73
CA VAL A 81 -8.56 -0.70 1.16
C VAL A 81 -9.91 -0.21 1.64
N GLN A 82 -9.96 1.03 2.12
CA GLN A 82 -11.18 1.70 2.53
C GLN A 82 -11.21 3.13 1.98
N VAL A 83 -12.40 3.56 1.55
CA VAL A 83 -12.67 4.95 1.21
C VAL A 83 -13.58 5.51 2.29
N THR A 84 -13.03 6.34 3.17
CA THR A 84 -13.72 7.01 4.27
C THR A 84 -13.97 8.47 3.91
N HIS A 85 -14.61 9.23 4.79
CA HIS A 85 -14.73 10.69 4.66
C HIS A 85 -14.28 11.33 5.97
N ASN A 86 -13.59 12.47 5.90
CA ASN A 86 -13.27 13.25 7.09
C ASN A 86 -14.52 13.98 7.63
N SER A 87 -14.38 14.65 8.78
CA SER A 87 -15.45 15.45 9.40
C SER A 87 -15.97 16.57 8.49
N ASP A 88 -15.17 17.01 7.52
CA ASP A 88 -15.48 18.08 6.57
C ASP A 88 -16.09 17.54 5.25
N GLY A 89 -16.38 16.24 5.19
CA GLY A 89 -16.99 15.59 4.02
C GLY A 89 -16.03 15.28 2.88
N VAL A 90 -14.73 15.49 3.05
CA VAL A 90 -13.69 15.18 2.05
C VAL A 90 -13.42 13.68 2.05
N PRO A 91 -13.46 13.00 0.88
CA PRO A 91 -13.15 11.59 0.80
C PRO A 91 -11.69 11.33 1.15
N ARG A 92 -11.41 10.24 1.87
CA ARG A 92 -10.07 9.79 2.25
C ARG A 92 -9.87 8.35 1.83
N VAL A 93 -8.70 8.05 1.29
CA VAL A 93 -8.33 6.68 0.93
C VAL A 93 -7.35 6.15 1.95
N GLU A 94 -7.73 5.05 2.61
CA GLU A 94 -6.90 4.34 3.57
C GLU A 94 -6.57 2.96 3.00
N ALA A 95 -5.28 2.61 2.99
CA ALA A 95 -4.84 1.30 2.54
C ALA A 95 -3.80 0.72 3.52
N GLU A 96 -3.98 -0.54 3.89
CA GLU A 96 -3.02 -1.29 4.70
C GLU A 96 -2.60 -2.52 3.93
N PHE A 97 -1.29 -2.64 3.71
CA PHE A 97 -0.70 -3.88 3.22
C PHE A 97 0.06 -4.56 4.35
N SER A 98 -0.18 -5.86 4.50
CA SER A 98 0.59 -6.71 5.41
C SER A 98 1.11 -7.91 4.66
N ALA A 99 2.35 -8.31 4.94
CA ALA A 99 2.98 -9.48 4.34
C ALA A 99 4.05 -10.04 5.28
N GLU A 100 4.33 -11.33 5.14
CA GLU A 100 5.52 -11.96 5.70
C GLU A 100 6.69 -11.74 4.76
N ILE A 101 7.88 -11.51 5.30
CA ILE A 101 9.09 -11.30 4.49
C ILE A 101 10.01 -12.48 4.68
N ASP A 102 10.35 -13.12 3.55
CA ASP A 102 11.39 -14.13 3.49
C ASP A 102 12.73 -13.40 3.30
N ILE A 103 13.47 -13.24 4.40
CA ILE A 103 14.84 -12.74 4.34
C ILE A 103 15.72 -13.99 4.30
N GLY A 104 16.30 -14.34 3.16
CA GLY A 104 17.06 -15.60 3.01
C GLY A 104 18.19 -15.80 4.04
N ILE A 105 18.70 -14.73 4.65
CA ILE A 105 19.66 -14.79 5.77
C ILE A 105 19.06 -15.36 7.06
N MET A 106 17.74 -15.27 7.22
CA MET A 106 16.97 -15.68 8.40
C MET A 106 16.80 -17.20 8.48
N ARG A 107 16.78 -17.89 7.32
CA ARG A 107 16.88 -19.35 7.21
C ARG A 107 18.14 -19.93 7.86
N LEU A 108 19.24 -19.17 7.89
CA LEU A 108 20.49 -19.58 8.56
C LEU A 108 20.42 -19.48 10.10
N PHE A 109 19.42 -18.79 10.65
CA PHE A 109 19.24 -18.57 12.09
C PHE A 109 17.95 -19.20 12.66
N GLY A 110 17.25 -20.03 11.88
CA GLY A 110 16.07 -20.77 12.34
C GLY A 110 14.83 -19.89 12.58
N GLN A 111 14.77 -18.69 12.01
CA GLN A 111 13.55 -17.88 11.93
C GLN A 111 13.21 -17.68 10.46
N ASP A 112 12.12 -18.28 10.00
CA ASP A 112 11.82 -18.33 8.56
C ASP A 112 11.01 -17.12 8.06
N GLU A 113 10.28 -16.42 8.93
CA GLU A 113 9.28 -15.42 8.50
C GLU A 113 9.16 -14.26 9.51
N TYR A 114 9.21 -13.00 9.04
CA TYR A 114 8.86 -11.81 9.82
C TYR A 114 7.67 -11.08 9.19
N THR A 115 6.59 -10.88 9.95
CA THR A 115 5.41 -10.15 9.45
C THR A 115 5.62 -8.65 9.52
N ILE A 116 5.58 -7.98 8.37
CA ILE A 116 5.51 -6.52 8.28
C ILE A 116 4.07 -6.08 8.04
N ARG A 117 3.63 -5.06 8.77
CA ARG A 117 2.38 -4.34 8.54
C ARG A 117 2.70 -2.88 8.25
N VAL A 118 2.22 -2.39 7.11
CA VAL A 118 2.42 -1.00 6.69
C VAL A 118 1.07 -0.34 6.44
N PRO A 119 0.51 0.36 7.44
CA PRO A 119 -0.66 1.19 7.23
C PRO A 119 -0.26 2.48 6.50
N ARG A 120 -1.04 2.86 5.49
CA ARG A 120 -0.94 4.15 4.80
C ARG A 120 -2.30 4.82 4.74
N LYS A 121 -2.29 6.12 5.03
CA LYS A 121 -3.45 6.99 4.94
C LYS A 121 -3.03 8.21 4.15
N THR A 122 -3.63 8.42 2.98
CA THR A 122 -3.35 9.62 2.18
C THR A 122 -4.61 10.48 2.19
N PRO A 123 -4.51 11.75 2.64
CA PRO A 123 -5.59 12.71 2.42
C PRO A 123 -5.73 13.04 0.93
N TYR A 124 -6.92 13.49 0.52
CA TYR A 124 -7.16 13.84 -0.88
C TYR A 124 -6.48 15.16 -1.26
N LEU A 125 -6.23 15.35 -2.57
CA LEU A 125 -5.64 16.52 -3.23
C LEU A 125 -6.12 17.89 -2.72
N THR A 126 -7.31 17.98 -2.14
CA THR A 126 -7.88 19.22 -1.57
C THR A 126 -7.24 19.67 -0.25
N GLU A 127 -6.38 18.86 0.39
CA GLU A 127 -5.56 19.27 1.53
C GLU A 127 -4.25 19.98 1.11
N TYR A 128 -3.91 20.01 -0.19
CA TYR A 128 -2.92 20.97 -0.70
C TYR A 128 -3.57 22.35 -0.82
N LYS A 129 -3.65 23.07 0.31
CA LYS A 129 -3.84 24.52 0.31
C LYS A 129 -2.52 25.25 0.13
#